data_AF-A0A1F6PYT0-F1
#
_entry.id   AF-A0A1F6PYT0-F1
#
_cell.length_a   1.000
_cell.length_b   1.000
_cell.length_c   1.000
_cell.angle_alpha   90.00
_cell.angle_beta   90.00
_cell.angle_gamma   90.00
#
_symmetry.space_group_name_H-M   'P 1'
#
loop_
_entity.id
_entity.type
_entity.pdbx_description
1 polymer ?
#
loop_
_entity_poly.entity_id
_entity_poly.type
_entity_poly.pdbx_seq_one_letter_code
_entity_poly.pdbx_strand_id
1 'polypeptide(L)'
;MEQIVKIALDLNEKTENRYELVYKIAELAKKLKDEQVQKFHHDEFGYDTEPMYNSAIKKEKPVQHAIMVQSSESDDSGLVG
;
A
#
# COMPACT_ATOMS: atom_id res chain seq x y z
N MET A 1 -3.41 5.80 12.87
CA MET A 1 -1.99 5.46 13.11
C MET A 1 -1.87 4.21 13.98
N GLU A 2 -2.60 4.14 15.09
CA GLU A 2 -2.67 2.92 15.96
C GLU A 2 -3.10 1.66 15.20
N GLN A 3 -4.06 1.76 14.28
CA GLN A 3 -4.52 0.62 13.48
C GLN A 3 -3.42 0.04 12.56
N ILE A 4 -2.62 0.89 11.91
CA ILE A 4 -1.48 0.45 11.08
C ILE A 4 -0.43 -0.25 11.94
N VAL A 5 -0.18 0.26 13.15
CA VAL A 5 0.77 -0.37 14.07
C VAL A 5 0.29 -1.76 14.48
N LYS A 6 -1.01 -1.93 14.74
CA LYS A 6 -1.61 -3.24 15.03
C LYS A 6 -1.45 -4.21 13.86
N ILE A 7 -1.78 -3.79 12.65
CA ILE A 7 -1.62 -4.61 11.43
C ILE A 7 -0.15 -5.02 11.23
N ALA A 8 0.78 -4.08 11.41
CA ALA A 8 2.21 -4.35 11.29
C ALA A 8 2.71 -5.35 12.36
N LEU A 9 2.19 -5.27 13.59
CA LEU A 9 2.48 -6.23 14.66
C LEU A 9 1.97 -7.62 14.31
N ASP A 10 0.71 -7.73 13.85
CA ASP A 10 0.11 -9.00 13.45
C ASP A 10 0.90 -9.66 12.31
N LEU A 11 1.31 -8.89 11.30
CA LEU A 11 2.19 -9.36 10.21
C LEU A 11 3.55 -9.83 10.73
N ASN A 12 4.14 -9.08 11.66
CA ASN A 12 5.43 -9.39 12.24
C ASN A 12 5.40 -10.69 13.08
N GLU A 13 4.28 -10.98 13.75
CA GLU A 13 4.09 -12.23 14.50
C GLU A 13 3.82 -13.43 13.59
N LYS A 14 3.11 -13.22 12.46
CA LYS A 14 2.81 -14.28 11.47
C LYS A 14 3.98 -14.62 10.55
N THR A 15 5.04 -13.81 10.52
CA THR A 15 6.16 -14.01 9.58
C THR A 15 7.37 -14.66 10.26
N GLU A 16 7.88 -15.75 9.66
CA GLU A 16 9.06 -16.46 10.16
C GLU A 16 10.34 -15.60 10.10
N ASN A 17 10.53 -14.87 8.99
CA ASN A 17 11.68 -13.99 8.78
C ASN A 17 11.30 -12.52 8.72
N ARG A 18 11.50 -11.82 9.84
CA ARG A 18 11.18 -10.39 9.98
C ARG A 18 11.97 -9.48 9.04
N TYR A 19 13.19 -9.85 8.67
CA TYR A 19 13.98 -9.05 7.72
C TYR A 19 13.45 -9.20 6.29
N GLU A 20 12.99 -10.39 5.94
CA GLU A 20 12.33 -10.63 4.65
C GLU A 20 11.01 -9.84 4.55
N LEU A 21 10.23 -9.79 5.64
CA LEU A 21 9.02 -8.97 5.72
C LEU A 21 9.31 -7.49 5.44
N VAL A 22 10.35 -6.93 6.08
CA VAL A 22 10.76 -5.54 5.86
C VAL A 22 11.17 -5.31 4.40
N TYR A 23 11.89 -6.26 3.80
CA TYR A 23 12.29 -6.17 2.40
C TYR A 23 11.08 -6.15 1.46
N LYS A 24 10.12 -7.06 1.64
CA LYS A 24 8.87 -7.10 0.86
C LYS A 24 8.07 -5.82 0.97
N ILE A 25 7.88 -5.30 2.19
CA ILE A 25 7.18 -4.03 2.42
C ILE A 25 7.90 -2.87 1.73
N ALA A 26 9.24 -2.82 1.79
CA ALA A 26 10.02 -1.78 1.14
C ALA A 26 9.92 -1.84 -0.40
N GLU A 27 9.95 -3.04 -0.98
CA GLU A 27 9.79 -3.26 -2.41
C GLU A 27 8.39 -2.85 -2.90
N LEU A 28 7.34 -3.26 -2.18
CA LEU A 28 5.96 -2.86 -2.46
C LEU A 28 5.77 -1.34 -2.35
N ALA A 29 6.31 -0.72 -1.29
CA ALA A 29 6.22 0.72 -1.11
C ALA A 29 6.93 1.50 -2.23
N LYS A 30 8.07 0.98 -2.71
CA LYS A 30 8.77 1.56 -3.87
C LYS A 30 7.90 1.46 -5.13
N LYS A 31 7.36 0.28 -5.43
CA LYS A 31 6.49 0.07 -6.59
C LYS A 31 5.26 0.99 -6.56
N LEU A 32 4.57 1.09 -5.42
CA LEU A 32 3.43 1.98 -5.24
C LEU A 32 3.79 3.46 -5.46
N LYS A 33 4.98 3.87 -5.01
CA LYS A 33 5.47 5.24 -5.22
C LYS A 33 5.79 5.50 -6.69
N ASP A 34 6.46 4.55 -7.35
CA ASP A 34 6.83 4.65 -8.76
C ASP A 34 5.56 4.71 -9.65
N GLU A 35 4.54 3.91 -9.35
CA GLU A 35 3.23 3.96 -10.01
C GLU A 35 2.48 5.28 -9.76
N GLN A 36 2.55 5.84 -8.54
CA GLN A 36 1.98 7.16 -8.27
C GLN A 36 2.67 8.23 -9.11
N VAL A 37 4.01 8.23 -9.17
CA VAL A 37 4.77 9.19 -9.99
C VAL A 37 4.39 9.06 -11.47
N GLN A 38 4.26 7.83 -12.00
CA GLN A 38 3.81 7.61 -13.37
C GLN A 38 2.40 8.11 -13.63
N LYS A 39 1.45 7.90 -12.69
CA LYS A 39 0.08 8.44 -12.80
C LYS A 39 0.07 9.97 -12.78
N PHE A 40 0.85 10.60 -11.90
CA PHE A 40 0.98 12.05 -11.87
C PHE A 40 1.52 12.62 -13.19
N HIS A 41 2.54 11.96 -13.79
CA HIS A 41 3.07 12.37 -15.10
C HIS A 41 2.08 12.11 -16.26
N HIS A 42 1.23 11.09 -16.14
CA HIS A 42 0.21 10.79 -17.15
C HIS A 42 -0.97 11.78 -17.08
N ASP A 43 -1.42 12.12 -15.87
CA ASP A 43 -2.51 13.08 -15.62
C ASP A 43 -2.13 14.51 -16.02
N GLU A 44 -0.85 14.90 -15.93
CA GLU A 44 -0.38 16.23 -16.35
C GLU A 44 -0.44 16.46 -17.88
N PHE A 45 -0.58 15.38 -18.67
CA PHE A 45 -0.70 15.42 -20.13
C PHE A 45 -2.12 15.15 -20.66
N GLY A 46 -3.07 14.78 -19.80
CA GLY A 46 -4.43 14.37 -20.18
C GLY A 46 -5.51 15.22 -19.51
N TYR A 47 -6.40 15.78 -20.32
CA TYR A 47 -7.56 16.62 -19.96
C TYR A 47 -8.19 16.35 -18.58
N ASP A 48 -8.33 17.43 -17.78
CA ASP A 48 -9.25 17.56 -16.65
C ASP A 48 -10.65 17.05 -17.03
N THR A 49 -10.99 15.83 -16.63
CA THR A 49 -12.38 15.36 -16.61
C THR A 49 -12.59 14.37 -15.45
N GLU A 50 -13.46 14.80 -14.53
CA GLU A 50 -14.19 14.03 -13.51
C GLU A 50 -13.57 13.87 -12.10
N PRO A 51 -14.44 13.94 -11.05
CA PRO A 51 -14.06 14.38 -9.73
C PRO A 51 -13.33 13.30 -8.95
N MET A 52 -12.21 13.71 -8.34
CA MET A 52 -11.53 13.15 -7.17
C MET A 52 -12.16 11.87 -6.61
N TYR A 53 -11.81 10.71 -7.19
CA TYR A 53 -11.92 9.45 -6.47
C TYR A 53 -10.93 9.50 -5.30
N ASN A 54 -11.47 9.84 -4.14
CA ASN A 54 -10.92 9.62 -2.81
C ASN A 54 -9.51 10.19 -2.56
N SER A 55 -9.42 11.52 -2.41
CA SER A 55 -8.21 12.24 -1.96
C SER A 55 -7.64 11.76 -0.61
N ALA A 56 -8.35 10.89 0.13
CA ALA A 56 -7.81 10.21 1.30
C ALA A 56 -6.76 9.15 0.92
N ILE A 57 -6.94 8.44 -0.21
CA ILE A 57 -5.97 7.46 -0.73
C ILE A 57 -4.68 8.17 -1.18
N LYS A 58 -4.78 9.42 -1.68
CA LYS A 58 -3.62 10.25 -2.06
C LYS A 58 -2.71 10.65 -0.89
N LYS A 59 -3.13 10.48 0.38
CA LYS A 59 -2.35 10.92 1.55
C LYS A 59 -1.68 9.79 2.33
N GLU A 60 -1.98 8.54 2.04
CA GLU A 60 -1.32 7.44 2.74
C GLU A 60 0.13 7.32 2.29
N LYS A 61 1.04 7.30 3.27
CA LYS A 61 2.46 7.14 2.99
C LYS A 61 2.66 5.78 2.33
N PRO A 62 3.48 5.66 1.26
CA PRO A 62 3.64 4.42 0.50
C PRO A 62 3.93 3.17 1.36
N VAL A 63 4.64 3.35 2.48
CA VAL A 63 4.93 2.30 3.46
C VAL A 63 3.68 1.82 4.21
N GLN A 64 2.78 2.74 4.58
CA GLN A 64 1.52 2.38 5.25
C GLN A 64 0.61 1.60 4.30
N HIS A 65 0.55 2.04 3.03
CA HIS A 65 -0.20 1.33 2.00
C HIS A 65 0.40 -0.06 1.74
N ALA A 66 1.73 -0.17 1.63
CA ALA A 66 2.40 -1.46 1.48
C ALA A 66 2.13 -2.43 2.65
N ILE A 67 2.10 -1.93 3.90
CA ILE A 67 1.74 -2.74 5.07
C ILE A 67 0.31 -3.28 4.94
N MET A 68 -0.64 -2.47 4.47
CA MET A 68 -2.02 -2.93 4.27
C MET A 68 -2.13 -3.97 3.15
N VAL A 69 -1.47 -3.73 2.01
CA VAL A 69 -1.46 -4.69 0.88
C VAL A 69 -0.86 -6.02 1.32
N GLN A 70 0.31 -6.00 1.98
CA GLN A 70 0.96 -7.20 2.49
C GLN A 70 0.06 -7.94 3.49
N SER A 71 -0.68 -7.21 4.33
CA SER A 71 -1.64 -7.82 5.27
C SER A 71 -2.79 -8.48 4.54
N SER A 72 -3.34 -7.86 3.50
CA SER A 72 -4.43 -8.43 2.70
C SER A 72 -4.00 -9.66 1.92
N GLU A 73 -2.76 -9.69 1.41
CA GLU A 73 -2.20 -10.88 0.74
C GLU A 73 -1.89 -12.03 1.73
N SER A 74 -1.63 -11.70 3.00
CA SER A 74 -1.34 -12.69 4.03
C SER A 74 -2.59 -13.21 4.75
N ASP A 75 -3.71 -12.48 4.67
CA ASP A 75 -5.03 -12.94 5.12
C ASP A 75 -5.69 -13.72 3.96
N ASP A 76 -5.37 -15.00 3.86
CA ASP A 76 -5.95 -15.97 2.92
C ASP A 76 -7.44 -16.31 3.21
N SER A 77 -8.16 -15.37 3.83
CA SER A 77 -9.61 -15.43 3.99
C SER A 77 -10.23 -14.89 2.70
N GLY A 78 -10.41 -15.77 1.71
CA GLY A 78 -10.97 -15.49 0.38
C GLY A 78 -12.37 -14.85 0.37
N LEU A 79 -12.48 -13.61 0.81
CA LEU A 79 -13.62 -12.72 0.61
C LEU A 79 -13.25 -11.70 -0.46
N VAL A 80 -13.01 -12.22 -1.66
CA VAL A 80 -13.18 -11.47 -2.91
C VAL A 80 -14.63 -11.66 -3.35
N GLY A 81 -15.42 -10.59 -3.24
CA GLY A 81 -16.70 -10.44 -3.94
C GLY A 81 -16.46 -9.81 -5.30
#